data_AF-A7S1G2-F1
#
_entry.id   AF-A7S1G2-F1
#
_cell.length_a   1.000
_cell.length_b   1.000
_cell.length_c   1.000
_cell.angle_alpha   90.00
_cell.angle_beta   90.00
_cell.angle_gamma   90.00
#
_symmetry.space_group_name_H-M   'P 1'
#
loop_
_entity.id
_entity.type
_entity.pdbx_description
1 polymer ?
#
loop_
_entity_poly.entity_id
_entity_poly.type
_entity_poly.pdbx_seq_one_letter_code
_entity_poly.pdbx_strand_id
1 'polypeptide(L)'
;NCRTHKYGWNNYFTNEYGWNNCCTHEYGWNNCFTNKFGWNNCFIHEYGWNNCCTHEYGWNNCCTHKYGWNNCCTNEYGWNNCCTNEYGWNNCCTHKYGWNNCFIHEYGWNNCFIHEYVKNNCCTH
;
A
#
# COMPACT_ATOMS: atom_id res chain seq x y z
N ASN A 1 0.89 -14.11 9.88
CA ASN A 1 1.42 -13.87 11.25
C ASN A 1 2.34 -12.68 11.23
N CYS A 2 1.82 -11.48 11.50
CA CYS A 2 2.65 -10.29 11.64
C CYS A 2 3.59 -10.47 12.85
N ARG A 3 4.91 -10.47 12.61
CA ARG A 3 5.89 -10.35 13.70
C ARG A 3 6.03 -8.87 14.03
N THR A 4 5.65 -8.49 15.24
CA THR A 4 5.91 -7.15 15.75
C THR A 4 7.40 -7.03 16.10
N HIS A 5 8.09 -6.13 15.40
CA HIS A 5 9.46 -5.78 15.72
C HIS A 5 9.59 -4.27 15.86
N LYS A 6 10.48 -3.85 16.77
CA LYS A 6 10.92 -2.45 16.90
C LYS A 6 11.49 -1.94 15.57
N TYR A 7 12.33 -2.76 14.95
CA TYR A 7 12.87 -2.58 13.60
C TYR A 7 12.49 -3.79 12.74
N GLY A 8 12.02 -3.58 11.51
CA GLY A 8 11.60 -4.71 10.66
C GLY A 8 11.73 -4.44 9.17
N TRP A 9 12.32 -5.40 8.44
CA TRP A 9 12.27 -5.43 6.99
C TRP A 9 11.57 -6.71 6.53
N ASN A 10 10.39 -6.56 5.94
CA ASN A 10 9.59 -7.68 5.48
C ASN A 10 9.47 -7.64 3.94
N ASN A 11 9.82 -8.73 3.29
CA ASN A 11 9.64 -8.91 1.85
C ASN A 11 8.92 -10.23 1.59
N TYR A 12 7.76 -10.17 0.94
CA TYR A 12 7.01 -11.36 0.54
C TYR A 12 6.75 -11.35 -0.96
N PHE A 13 6.88 -12.53 -1.57
CA PHE A 13 6.58 -12.76 -2.98
C PHE A 13 5.74 -14.03 -3.12
N THR A 14 4.64 -13.92 -3.85
CA THR A 14 3.70 -15.01 -4.13
C THR A 14 3.33 -15.02 -5.60
N ASN A 15 3.37 -16.19 -6.24
CA ASN A 15 3.25 -16.24 -7.71
C ASN A 15 1.79 -16.37 -8.19
N GLU A 16 1.03 -17.33 -7.66
CA GLU A 16 -0.35 -17.57 -8.10
C GLU A 16 -1.38 -16.97 -7.14
N TYR A 17 -1.50 -17.51 -5.93
CA TYR A 17 -2.43 -17.04 -4.91
C TYR A 17 -1.64 -16.65 -3.68
N GLY A 18 -1.79 -15.40 -3.24
CA GLY A 18 -0.96 -14.83 -2.19
C GLY A 18 -1.71 -13.93 -1.23
N TRP A 19 -1.52 -14.17 0.06
CA TRP A 19 -1.95 -13.27 1.13
C TRP A 19 -0.73 -12.89 1.95
N ASN A 20 -0.24 -11.66 1.72
CA ASN A 20 0.94 -11.14 2.39
C ASN A 20 0.51 -10.07 3.40
N ASN A 21 0.92 -10.24 4.66
CA ASN A 21 0.61 -9.30 5.72
C ASN A 21 1.87 -8.97 6.53
N CYS A 22 2.24 -7.69 6.56
CA CYS A 22 3.44 -7.16 7.21
C CYS A 22 3.08 -6.10 8.23
N CYS A 23 3.69 -6.14 9.41
CA CYS A 23 3.48 -5.14 10.44
C CYS A 23 4.80 -4.82 11.16
N THR A 24 5.11 -3.53 11.33
CA THR A 24 6.28 -3.06 12.09
C THR A 24 5.88 -1.94 13.04
N HIS A 25 6.48 -1.83 14.22
CA HIS A 25 6.05 -0.85 15.21
C HIS A 25 6.78 0.49 15.04
N GLU A 26 8.09 0.55 15.21
CA GLU A 26 8.79 1.85 15.12
C GLU A 26 9.33 2.10 13.72
N TYR A 27 10.34 1.34 13.28
CA TYR A 27 11.04 1.61 12.02
C TYR A 27 10.92 0.43 11.08
N GLY A 28 10.21 0.60 9.96
CA GLY A 28 9.91 -0.52 9.08
C GLY A 28 9.99 -0.22 7.60
N TRP A 29 10.37 -1.25 6.85
CA TRP A 29 10.09 -1.34 5.41
C TRP A 29 9.32 -2.63 5.15
N ASN A 30 8.20 -2.55 4.44
CA ASN A 30 7.40 -3.71 4.09
C ASN A 30 7.14 -3.71 2.58
N ASN A 31 7.53 -4.79 1.90
CA ASN A 31 7.20 -5.01 0.50
C ASN A 31 6.44 -6.33 0.32
N CYS A 32 5.31 -6.25 -0.37
CA CYS A 32 4.46 -7.38 -0.66
C CYS A 32 4.16 -7.42 -2.16
N PHE A 33 4.49 -8.53 -2.81
CA PHE A 33 4.33 -8.71 -4.25
C PHE A 33 3.53 -9.97 -4.53
N THR A 34 2.51 -9.84 -5.39
CA THR A 34 1.78 -10.99 -5.93
C THR A 34 1.65 -10.89 -7.45
N ASN A 35 1.83 -12.00 -8.17
CA ASN A 35 1.67 -12.00 -9.62
C ASN A 35 0.19 -12.09 -10.03
N LYS A 36 -0.50 -13.22 -9.80
CA LYS A 36 -1.89 -13.37 -10.25
C LYS A 36 -2.92 -12.78 -9.27
N PHE A 37 -3.25 -13.52 -8.20
CA PHE A 37 -4.31 -13.18 -7.26
C PHE A 37 -3.74 -12.85 -5.89
N GLY A 38 -3.74 -11.57 -5.52
CA GLY A 38 -3.00 -11.07 -4.38
C GLY A 38 -3.79 -10.18 -3.44
N TRP A 39 -3.69 -10.46 -2.15
CA TRP A 39 -4.02 -9.50 -1.09
C TRP A 39 -2.75 -9.16 -0.32
N ASN A 40 -2.35 -7.89 -0.39
CA ASN A 40 -1.12 -7.40 0.21
C ASN A 40 -1.47 -6.29 1.21
N ASN A 41 -1.18 -6.52 2.49
CA ASN A 41 -1.38 -5.55 3.55
C ASN A 41 -0.05 -5.24 4.25
N CYS A 42 0.27 -3.96 4.36
CA CYS A 42 1.48 -3.49 5.00
C CYS A 42 1.15 -2.36 5.99
N PHE A 43 1.56 -2.51 7.25
CA PHE A 43 1.28 -1.57 8.33
C PHE A 43 2.55 -1.16 9.09
N ILE A 44 2.73 0.13 9.35
CA ILE A 44 3.80 0.65 10.19
C ILE A 44 3.24 1.70 11.15
N HIS A 45 3.64 1.66 12.43
CA HIS A 45 3.12 2.62 13.40
C HIS A 45 3.89 3.95 13.36
N GLU A 46 5.21 3.97 13.52
CA GLU A 46 5.93 5.26 13.53
C GLU A 46 6.52 5.67 12.17
N TYR A 47 7.67 5.13 11.80
CA TYR A 47 8.45 5.53 10.63
C TYR A 47 8.54 4.40 9.64
N GLY A 48 8.01 4.57 8.43
CA GLY A 48 8.22 3.51 7.47
C GLY A 48 7.70 3.69 6.07
N TRP A 49 8.08 2.70 5.28
CA TRP A 49 7.66 2.60 3.89
C TRP A 49 6.95 1.27 3.67
N ASN A 50 5.82 1.35 3.00
CA ASN A 50 5.02 0.20 2.61
C ASN A 50 4.85 0.22 1.10
N ASN A 51 5.18 -0.90 0.44
CA ASN A 51 4.94 -1.09 -0.97
C ASN A 51 4.17 -2.38 -1.21
N CYS A 52 3.03 -2.28 -1.86
CA CYS A 52 2.19 -3.42 -2.20
C CYS A 52 1.92 -3.42 -3.69
N CYS A 53 2.26 -4.52 -4.38
CA CYS A 53 2.10 -4.63 -5.82
C CYS A 53 1.41 -5.93 -6.20
N THR A 54 0.47 -5.84 -7.14
CA THR A 54 -0.15 -7.00 -7.79
C THR A 54 -0.19 -6.85 -9.31
N HIS A 55 0.05 -7.93 -10.07
CA HIS A 55 0.04 -7.84 -11.54
C HIS A 55 -1.38 -8.00 -12.11
N GLU A 56 -2.06 -9.13 -11.88
CA GLU A 56 -3.39 -9.36 -12.47
C GLU A 56 -4.53 -8.84 -11.57
N TYR A 57 -4.87 -9.55 -10.50
CA TYR A 57 -6.03 -9.28 -9.63
C TYR A 57 -5.59 -9.01 -8.19
N GLY A 58 -5.68 -7.74 -7.76
CA GLY A 58 -5.01 -7.28 -6.56
C GLY A 58 -5.84 -6.44 -5.61
N TRP A 59 -5.70 -6.69 -4.31
CA TRP A 59 -6.03 -5.73 -3.27
C TRP A 59 -4.76 -5.38 -2.51
N ASN A 60 -4.38 -4.11 -2.56
CA ASN A 60 -3.19 -3.59 -1.91
C ASN A 60 -3.58 -2.52 -0.90
N ASN A 61 -3.16 -2.69 0.35
CA ASN A 61 -3.37 -1.70 1.41
C ASN A 61 -2.06 -1.40 2.13
N CYS A 62 -1.72 -0.12 2.20
CA CYS A 62 -0.53 0.38 2.86
C CYS A 62 -0.93 1.48 3.85
N CYS A 63 -0.58 1.30 5.13
CA CYS A 63 -0.95 2.22 6.20
C CYS A 63 0.26 2.59 7.06
N THR A 64 0.42 3.88 7.35
CA THR A 64 1.40 4.36 8.34
C THR A 64 0.77 5.35 9.32
N HIS A 65 1.08 5.30 10.62
CA HIS A 65 0.46 6.21 11.58
C HIS A 65 1.20 7.56 11.69
N LYS A 66 2.52 7.61 11.92
CA LYS A 66 3.25 8.89 12.01
C LYS A 66 3.86 9.34 10.68
N TYR A 67 5.00 8.80 10.31
CA TYR A 67 5.84 9.23 9.18
C TYR A 67 5.90 8.13 8.12
N GLY A 68 5.15 8.31 7.04
CA GLY A 68 4.84 7.22 6.09
C GLY A 68 5.09 7.54 4.63
N TRP A 69 5.63 6.55 3.91
CA TRP A 69 5.55 6.47 2.45
C TRP A 69 4.82 5.20 2.07
N ASN A 70 3.62 5.33 1.50
CA ASN A 70 2.80 4.21 1.11
C ASN A 70 2.61 4.19 -0.40
N ASN A 71 2.93 3.06 -1.02
CA ASN A 71 2.72 2.85 -2.44
C ASN A 71 1.91 1.57 -2.66
N CYS A 72 0.84 1.67 -3.46
CA CYS A 72 0.04 0.54 -3.89
C CYS A 72 -0.09 0.56 -5.41
N CYS A 73 0.23 -0.55 -6.08
CA CYS A 73 0.14 -0.64 -7.53
C CYS A 73 -0.55 -1.93 -7.99
N THR A 74 -1.47 -1.80 -8.94
CA THR A 74 -2.06 -2.95 -9.65
C THR A 74 -2.05 -2.72 -11.16
N ASN A 75 -1.63 -3.72 -11.94
CA ASN A 75 -1.59 -3.57 -13.40
C ASN A 75 -2.97 -3.80 -14.03
N GLU A 76 -3.65 -4.93 -13.80
CA GLU A 76 -4.92 -5.18 -14.48
C GLU A 76 -6.14 -4.76 -13.66
N TYR A 77 -6.53 -5.54 -12.66
CA TYR A 77 -7.76 -5.36 -11.90
C TYR A 77 -7.43 -5.18 -10.42
N GLY A 78 -7.67 -3.98 -9.88
CA GLY A 78 -7.25 -3.77 -8.49
C GLY A 78 -7.96 -2.72 -7.67
N TRP A 79 -7.77 -2.88 -6.37
CA TRP A 79 -8.11 -1.89 -5.35
C TRP A 79 -6.84 -1.53 -4.60
N ASN A 80 -6.47 -0.26 -4.66
CA ASN A 80 -5.28 0.26 -3.98
C ASN A 80 -5.70 1.29 -2.95
N ASN A 81 -5.25 1.11 -1.72
CA ASN A 81 -5.50 2.05 -0.64
C ASN A 81 -4.21 2.40 0.09
N CYS A 82 -3.94 3.68 0.20
CA CYS A 82 -2.80 4.22 0.94
C CYS A 82 -3.30 5.21 1.98
N CYS A 83 -2.87 5.04 3.24
CA CYS A 83 -3.32 5.88 4.35
C CYS A 83 -2.13 6.31 5.23
N THR A 84 -2.03 7.61 5.51
CA THR A 84 -1.10 8.12 6.54
C THR A 84 -1.82 9.06 7.50
N ASN A 85 -1.66 8.88 8.82
CA ASN A 85 -2.37 9.76 9.77
C ASN A 85 -1.68 11.12 9.94
N GLU A 86 -0.39 11.18 10.28
CA GLU A 86 0.29 12.47 10.51
C GLU A 86 1.00 12.99 9.25
N TYR A 87 2.23 12.52 8.98
CA TYR A 87 3.11 13.02 7.93
C TYR A 87 3.36 11.96 6.86
N GLY A 88 2.98 12.20 5.61
CA GLY A 88 3.27 11.19 4.61
C GLY A 88 3.09 11.51 3.14
N TRP A 89 3.40 10.48 2.36
CA TRP A 89 3.18 10.42 0.93
C TRP A 89 2.47 9.12 0.62
N ASN A 90 1.32 9.24 -0.05
CA ASN A 90 0.54 8.10 -0.49
C ASN A 90 0.44 8.12 -2.01
N ASN A 91 0.75 6.99 -2.62
CA ASN A 91 0.62 6.80 -4.04
C ASN A 91 -0.17 5.54 -4.35
N CYS A 92 -1.19 5.66 -5.19
CA CYS A 92 -1.97 4.54 -5.68
C CYS A 92 -2.04 4.58 -7.21
N CYS A 93 -1.65 3.49 -7.86
CA CYS A 93 -1.63 3.38 -9.31
C CYS A 93 -2.40 2.15 -9.78
N THR A 94 -3.36 2.34 -10.68
CA THR A 94 -4.00 1.23 -11.39
C THR A 94 -3.93 1.46 -12.90
N HIS A 95 -3.50 0.45 -13.66
CA HIS A 95 -3.28 0.61 -15.10
C HIS A 95 -4.54 0.32 -15.94
N LYS A 96 -5.32 -0.76 -15.70
CA LYS A 96 -6.54 -1.03 -16.50
C LYS A 96 -7.87 -0.75 -15.80
N TYR A 97 -8.18 -1.44 -14.71
CA TYR A 97 -9.49 -1.38 -14.05
C TYR A 97 -9.33 -1.37 -12.54
N GLY A 98 -9.92 -0.38 -11.87
CA GLY A 98 -9.81 -0.38 -10.42
C GLY A 98 -10.22 0.90 -9.72
N TRP A 99 -9.88 0.94 -8.44
CA TRP A 99 -10.01 2.15 -7.64
C TRP A 99 -8.74 2.41 -6.85
N ASN A 100 -8.41 3.68 -6.76
CA ASN A 100 -7.29 4.16 -5.97
C ASN A 100 -7.80 5.13 -4.91
N ASN A 101 -7.52 4.84 -3.65
CA ASN A 101 -7.79 5.72 -2.54
C ASN A 101 -6.48 6.11 -1.86
N CYS A 102 -6.27 7.40 -1.66
CA CYS A 102 -5.14 7.93 -0.91
C CYS A 102 -5.67 8.93 0.13
N PHE A 103 -5.34 8.71 1.40
CA PHE A 103 -5.82 9.52 2.52
C PHE A 103 -4.69 9.98 3.43
N ILE A 104 -4.64 11.30 3.70
CA ILE A 104 -3.76 11.87 4.72
C ILE A 104 -4.60 12.71 5.68
N HIS A 105 -4.38 12.58 6.98
CA HIS A 105 -5.16 13.28 8.01
C HIS A 105 -4.54 14.60 8.49
N GLU A 106 -3.22 14.81 8.40
CA GLU A 106 -2.61 16.10 8.78
C GLU A 106 -1.75 16.74 7.67
N TYR A 107 -0.62 16.12 7.34
CA TYR A 107 0.39 16.75 6.48
C TYR A 107 0.92 15.80 5.42
N GLY A 108 0.68 16.11 4.15
CA GLY A 108 1.34 15.37 3.09
C GLY A 108 0.66 15.37 1.74
N TRP A 109 1.09 14.45 0.90
CA TRP A 109 0.74 14.39 -0.51
C TRP A 109 0.08 13.06 -0.88
N ASN A 110 -1.04 13.17 -1.59
CA ASN A 110 -1.77 12.03 -2.13
C ASN A 110 -1.72 12.08 -3.65
N ASN A 111 -1.22 11.02 -4.29
CA ASN A 111 -1.23 10.84 -5.73
C ASN A 111 -2.02 9.59 -6.10
N CYS A 112 -2.93 9.76 -7.05
CA CYS A 112 -3.74 8.69 -7.60
C CYS A 112 -3.56 8.72 -9.13
N PHE A 113 -2.87 7.74 -9.73
CA PHE A 113 -2.60 7.70 -11.18
C PHE A 113 -3.50 6.70 -11.92
N ILE A 114 -3.85 7.03 -13.17
CA ILE A 114 -4.74 6.26 -14.04
C ILE A 114 -4.11 6.05 -15.41
N HIS A 115 -4.34 4.87 -15.99
CA HIS A 115 -4.08 4.63 -17.41
C HIS A 115 -5.35 4.21 -18.19
N GLU A 116 -6.33 3.55 -17.56
CA GLU A 116 -7.64 3.21 -18.13
C GLU A 116 -8.70 3.02 -17.02
N TYR A 117 -9.99 3.23 -17.31
CA TYR A 117 -11.19 2.88 -16.50
C TYR A 117 -11.05 2.75 -14.95
N VAL A 118 -10.63 3.82 -14.26
CA VAL A 118 -10.40 3.81 -12.81
C VAL A 118 -11.07 4.98 -12.10
N LYS A 119 -11.52 4.76 -10.86
CA LYS A 119 -11.96 5.84 -9.95
C LYS A 119 -10.88 6.17 -8.93
N ASN A 120 -10.65 7.46 -8.73
CA ASN A 120 -9.69 7.95 -7.74
C ASN A 120 -10.40 8.73 -6.65
N ASN A 121 -9.99 8.52 -5.40
CA ASN A 121 -10.33 9.37 -4.28
C ASN A 121 -9.07 9.73 -3.49
N CYS A 122 -8.58 10.94 -3.68
CA CYS A 122 -7.38 11.46 -3.03
C CYS A 122 -7.84 12.59 -2.08
N CYS A 123 -7.73 12.39 -0.77
CA CYS A 123 -8.18 13.36 0.25
C CYS A 123 -7.06 13.66 1.25
N THR A 124 -6.85 14.94 1.49
CA THR A 124 -6.02 15.43 2.60
C THR A 124 -6.93 16.21 3.54
N HIS A 125 -6.93 15.87 4.83
CA HIS A 125 -7.57 16.64 5.88
C HIS A 125 -6.54 17.57 6.53
#